data_AF-A0ABC8T6V0-F1
#
_entry.id   AF-A0ABC8T6V0-F1
#
_cell.length_a   1.000
_cell.length_b   1.000
_cell.length_c   1.000
_cell.angle_alpha   90.00
_cell.angle_beta   90.00
_cell.angle_gamma   90.00
#
_symmetry.space_group_name_H-M   'P 1'
#
loop_
_entity.id
_entity.type
_entity.pdbx_description
1 polymer ?
#
loop_
_entity_poly.entity_id
_entity_poly.type
_entity_poly.pdbx_seq_one_letter_code
_entity_poly.pdbx_strand_id
1 'polypeptide(L)'
;ILDLVPTLARLYFREKLPVSVSYTQASVLLCSGLQEKSITCIQGEMKLERQQILSLFIKVMKKLHKHLYGIASKEIDSSLPRLREVVMKPHSVSVDEDLNDAAKEVKDEMQAKMDGLLDPELLQQYAIADKEVDFENALQNGGKISSGGLISLKSSRSGLEKHEKQKESHKSGKKRNKEGNSSKLNKKRKP
;
A
#
# COMPACT_ATOMS: atom_id res chain seq x y z
N ILE A 1 -12.05 -28.75 30.41
CA ILE A 1 -13.50 -28.50 30.11
C ILE A 1 -14.37 -28.74 31.32
N LEU A 2 -14.19 -29.86 32.04
CA LEU A 2 -15.01 -30.24 33.20
C LEU A 2 -15.07 -29.15 34.28
N ASP A 3 -13.99 -28.41 34.52
CA ASP A 3 -13.94 -27.35 35.55
C ASP A 3 -14.94 -26.20 35.30
N LEU A 4 -15.27 -25.95 34.03
CA LEU A 4 -16.21 -24.90 33.64
C LEU A 4 -17.66 -25.39 33.62
N VAL A 5 -17.88 -26.70 33.60
CA VAL A 5 -19.21 -27.32 33.49
C VAL A 5 -20.10 -26.94 34.68
N PRO A 6 -19.64 -26.97 35.95
CA PRO A 6 -20.47 -26.55 37.08
C PRO A 6 -20.93 -25.09 36.97
N THR A 7 -20.04 -24.20 36.52
CA THR A 7 -20.37 -22.78 36.34
C THR A 7 -21.38 -22.58 35.22
N LEU A 8 -21.18 -23.25 34.08
CA LEU A 8 -22.11 -23.18 32.95
C LEU A 8 -23.47 -23.78 33.30
N ALA A 9 -23.50 -24.90 34.01
CA ALA A 9 -24.74 -25.51 34.50
C ALA A 9 -25.49 -24.55 35.43
N ARG A 10 -24.81 -23.94 36.42
CA ARG A 10 -25.42 -22.94 37.30
C ARG A 10 -26.00 -21.75 36.53
N LEU A 11 -25.28 -21.24 35.52
CA LEU A 11 -25.77 -20.12 34.71
C LEU A 11 -26.98 -20.52 33.86
N TYR A 12 -26.98 -21.73 33.30
CA TYR A 12 -28.09 -22.26 32.53
C TYR A 12 -29.35 -22.44 33.39
N PHE A 13 -29.25 -23.11 34.55
CA PHE A 13 -30.40 -23.35 35.44
C PHE A 13 -30.86 -22.10 36.20
N ARG A 14 -30.07 -21.02 36.21
CA ARG A 14 -30.49 -19.68 36.67
C ARG A 14 -31.13 -18.84 35.56
N GLU A 15 -31.42 -19.43 34.40
CA GLU A 15 -32.01 -18.77 33.24
C GLU A 15 -31.18 -17.59 32.70
N LYS A 16 -29.89 -17.51 33.06
CA LYS A 16 -28.97 -16.47 32.53
C LYS A 16 -28.47 -16.78 31.13
N LEU A 17 -28.61 -18.03 30.68
CA LEU A 17 -28.23 -18.48 29.35
C LEU A 17 -29.50 -18.97 28.62
N PRO A 18 -30.13 -18.16 27.76
CA PRO A 18 -31.34 -18.53 27.02
C PRO A 18 -31.01 -19.50 25.87
N VAL A 19 -30.65 -20.74 26.22
CA VAL A 19 -30.27 -21.79 25.27
C VAL A 19 -31.32 -22.90 25.29
N SER A 20 -31.91 -23.20 24.14
CA SER A 20 -32.86 -24.30 24.00
C SER A 20 -32.13 -25.65 24.00
N VAL A 21 -32.20 -26.36 25.12
CA VAL A 21 -31.75 -27.76 25.26
C VAL A 21 -32.96 -28.67 25.50
N SER A 22 -32.88 -29.90 25.02
CA SER A 22 -33.94 -30.87 25.31
C SER A 22 -33.93 -31.29 26.78
N TYR A 23 -35.04 -31.83 27.29
CA TYR A 23 -35.13 -32.28 28.68
C TYR A 23 -34.03 -33.28 29.04
N THR A 24 -33.79 -34.28 28.18
CA THR A 24 -32.71 -35.27 28.38
C THR A 24 -31.32 -34.62 28.39
N GLN A 25 -31.10 -33.60 27.55
CA GLN A 25 -29.86 -32.83 27.52
C GLN A 25 -29.66 -32.03 28.81
N ALA A 26 -30.72 -31.39 29.31
CA ALA A 26 -30.69 -30.68 30.58
C ALA A 26 -30.44 -31.63 31.76
N SER A 27 -31.07 -32.81 31.78
CA SER A 27 -30.81 -33.83 32.81
C SER A 27 -29.35 -34.28 32.82
N VAL A 28 -28.75 -34.53 31.65
CA VAL A 28 -27.32 -34.88 31.56
C VAL A 28 -26.43 -33.73 32.08
N LEU A 29 -26.76 -32.48 31.75
CA LEU A 29 -26.03 -31.30 32.26
C LEU A 29 -26.20 -31.14 33.78
N LEU A 30 -27.38 -31.44 34.33
CA LEU A 30 -27.65 -31.42 35.77
C LEU A 30 -26.79 -32.46 36.49
N CYS A 31 -26.82 -33.71 36.03
CA CYS A 31 -26.09 -34.80 36.69
C CYS A 31 -24.56 -34.59 36.60
N SER A 32 -24.05 -34.13 35.46
CA SER A 32 -22.61 -33.93 35.27
C SER A 32 -22.07 -32.61 35.83
N GLY A 33 -22.87 -31.54 35.83
CA GLY A 33 -22.42 -30.20 36.21
C GLY A 33 -22.77 -29.78 37.64
N LEU A 34 -24.00 -30.06 38.09
CA LEU A 34 -24.46 -29.65 39.42
C LEU A 34 -24.33 -30.74 40.47
N GLN A 35 -24.58 -32.00 40.07
CA GLN A 35 -24.44 -33.16 40.96
C GLN A 35 -23.04 -33.79 40.88
N GLU A 36 -22.20 -33.35 39.95
CA GLU A 36 -20.82 -33.82 39.73
C GLU A 36 -20.69 -35.36 39.68
N LYS A 37 -21.71 -36.04 39.13
CA LYS A 37 -21.76 -37.49 39.03
C LYS A 37 -20.86 -37.99 37.90
N SER A 38 -20.26 -39.15 38.12
CA SER A 38 -19.53 -39.87 37.08
C SER A 38 -20.48 -40.41 36.01
N ILE A 39 -19.97 -40.57 34.78
CA ILE A 39 -20.76 -41.05 33.64
C ILE A 39 -21.37 -42.44 33.90
N THR A 40 -20.69 -43.29 34.67
CA THR A 40 -21.20 -44.61 35.08
C THR A 40 -22.45 -44.51 35.97
N CYS A 41 -22.49 -43.54 36.88
CA CYS A 41 -23.66 -43.29 37.71
C CYS A 41 -24.84 -42.80 36.85
N ILE A 42 -24.59 -41.86 35.93
CA ILE A 42 -25.60 -41.33 35.01
C ILE A 42 -26.18 -42.44 34.11
N GLN A 43 -25.35 -43.38 33.66
CA GLN A 43 -25.77 -44.54 32.89
C GLN A 43 -26.79 -45.40 33.65
N GLY A 44 -26.58 -45.63 34.95
CA GLY A 44 -27.53 -46.36 35.80
C GLY A 44 -28.84 -45.61 36.02
N GLU A 45 -28.79 -44.29 36.23
CA GLU A 45 -29.97 -43.46 36.51
C GLU A 45 -30.85 -43.25 35.29
N MET A 46 -30.24 -42.92 34.15
CA MET A 46 -30.98 -42.59 32.93
C MET A 46 -31.29 -43.83 32.06
N LYS A 47 -30.68 -44.98 32.37
CA LYS A 47 -30.77 -46.22 31.55
C LYS A 47 -30.40 -45.99 30.08
N LEU A 48 -29.45 -45.09 29.82
CA LEU A 48 -28.94 -44.76 28.50
C LEU A 48 -27.54 -45.33 28.30
N GLU A 49 -27.18 -45.62 27.06
CA GLU A 49 -25.83 -46.06 26.74
C GLU A 49 -24.81 -44.94 27.03
N ARG A 50 -23.63 -45.30 27.55
CA ARG A 50 -22.53 -44.37 27.83
C ARG A 50 -22.22 -43.45 26.64
N GLN A 51 -22.18 -44.00 25.42
CA GLN A 51 -21.89 -43.22 24.22
C GLN A 51 -22.96 -42.15 23.94
N GLN A 52 -24.23 -42.47 24.19
CA GLN A 52 -25.34 -41.52 24.03
C GLN A 52 -25.25 -40.39 25.05
N ILE A 53 -24.92 -40.68 26.31
CA ILE A 53 -24.75 -39.67 27.37
C ILE A 53 -23.64 -38.69 26.98
N LEU A 54 -22.50 -39.20 26.52
CA LEU A 54 -21.39 -38.37 26.03
C LEU A 54 -21.80 -37.51 24.82
N SER A 55 -22.54 -38.10 23.87
CA SER A 55 -23.06 -37.38 22.70
C SER A 55 -24.01 -36.24 23.10
N LEU A 56 -24.92 -36.50 24.04
CA LEU A 56 -25.83 -35.49 24.58
C LEU A 56 -25.08 -34.36 25.30
N PHE A 57 -24.09 -34.72 26.12
CA PHE A 57 -23.23 -33.77 26.82
C PHE A 57 -22.48 -32.86 25.83
N ILE A 58 -21.84 -33.43 24.81
CA ILE A 58 -21.13 -32.66 23.77
C ILE A 58 -22.10 -31.74 23.02
N LYS A 59 -23.32 -32.20 22.69
CA LYS A 59 -24.35 -31.37 22.03
C LYS A 59 -24.72 -30.15 22.89
N VAL A 60 -24.89 -30.33 24.20
CA VAL A 60 -25.16 -29.22 25.13
C VAL A 60 -23.99 -28.25 25.17
N MET A 61 -22.77 -28.74 25.33
CA MET A 61 -21.58 -27.89 25.38
C MET A 61 -21.39 -27.07 24.09
N LYS A 62 -21.67 -27.66 22.92
CA LYS A 62 -21.65 -26.94 21.64
C LYS A 62 -22.71 -25.83 21.58
N LYS A 63 -23.92 -26.07 22.09
CA LYS A 63 -24.99 -25.07 22.13
C LYS A 63 -24.63 -23.90 23.06
N LEU A 64 -24.11 -24.20 24.26
CA LEU A 64 -23.65 -23.18 25.21
C LEU A 64 -22.51 -22.35 24.62
N HIS A 65 -21.50 -23.01 24.04
CA HIS A 65 -20.40 -22.33 23.36
C HIS A 65 -20.90 -21.42 22.23
N LYS A 66 -21.79 -21.92 21.36
CA LYS A 66 -22.35 -21.12 20.26
C LYS A 66 -23.04 -19.86 20.77
N HIS A 67 -23.76 -19.95 21.88
CA HIS A 67 -24.44 -18.80 22.48
C HIS A 67 -23.44 -17.78 23.04
N LEU A 68 -22.47 -18.23 23.84
CA LEU A 68 -21.44 -17.36 24.42
C LEU A 68 -20.59 -16.69 23.34
N TYR A 69 -20.17 -17.46 22.34
CA TYR A 69 -19.45 -16.94 21.18
C TYR A 69 -20.28 -15.90 20.44
N GLY A 70 -21.58 -16.14 20.23
CA GLY A 70 -22.47 -15.18 19.60
C GLY A 70 -22.62 -13.87 20.38
N ILE A 71 -22.56 -13.90 21.72
CA ILE A 71 -22.54 -12.68 22.54
C ILE A 71 -21.21 -11.94 22.36
N ALA A 72 -20.09 -12.65 22.49
CA ALA A 72 -18.76 -12.06 22.36
C ALA A 72 -18.54 -11.47 20.95
N SER A 73 -18.96 -12.16 19.89
CA SER A 73 -18.87 -11.65 18.52
C SER A 73 -19.70 -10.39 18.32
N LYS A 74 -20.92 -10.31 18.87
CA LYS A 74 -21.74 -9.09 18.78
C LYS A 74 -21.10 -7.91 19.48
N GLU A 75 -20.46 -8.13 20.63
CA GLU A 75 -19.73 -7.09 21.35
C GLU A 75 -18.55 -6.58 20.51
N ILE A 76 -17.77 -7.50 19.93
CA ILE A 76 -16.66 -7.18 19.03
C ILE A 76 -17.15 -6.38 17.81
N ASP A 77 -18.20 -6.84 17.14
CA ASP A 77 -18.80 -6.17 15.97
C ASP A 77 -19.32 -4.76 16.32
N SER A 78 -19.82 -4.57 17.54
CA SER A 78 -20.27 -3.26 18.02
C SER A 78 -19.12 -2.31 18.38
N SER A 79 -18.00 -2.87 18.83
CA SER A 79 -16.79 -2.13 19.23
C SER A 79 -15.89 -1.77 18.04
N LEU A 80 -15.99 -2.51 16.94
CA LEU A 80 -15.25 -2.20 15.72
C LEU A 80 -15.76 -0.86 15.16
N PRO A 81 -14.88 0.06 14.74
CA PRO A 81 -15.33 1.22 13.99
C PRO A 81 -16.08 0.71 12.77
N ARG A 82 -17.40 0.96 12.73
CA ARG A 82 -18.23 0.68 11.55
C ARG A 82 -17.46 1.22 10.35
N LEU A 83 -17.17 0.36 9.38
CA LEU A 83 -16.57 0.77 8.11
C LEU A 83 -17.42 1.92 7.61
N ARG A 84 -16.93 3.15 7.75
CA ARG A 84 -17.62 4.31 7.20
C ARG A 84 -17.65 4.02 5.73
N GLU A 85 -18.85 3.94 5.18
CA GLU A 85 -19.05 3.92 3.75
C GLU A 85 -18.32 5.16 3.23
N VAL A 86 -17.16 4.93 2.60
CA VAL A 86 -16.39 6.00 1.99
C VAL A 86 -17.23 6.43 0.81
N VAL A 87 -18.08 7.43 1.05
CA VAL A 87 -18.82 8.10 -0.01
C VAL A 87 -17.75 8.78 -0.87
N MET A 88 -17.36 8.09 -1.94
CA MET A 88 -16.45 8.61 -2.95
C MET A 88 -17.18 9.78 -3.63
N LYS A 89 -16.93 10.98 -3.14
CA LYS A 89 -17.42 12.20 -3.79
C LYS A 89 -16.59 12.43 -5.05
N PRO A 90 -17.21 12.78 -6.19
CA PRO A 90 -16.48 13.23 -7.36
C PRO A 90 -15.58 14.41 -6.98
N HIS A 91 -14.38 14.45 -7.56
CA HIS A 91 -13.49 15.59 -7.39
C HIS A 91 -14.12 16.80 -8.10
N SER A 92 -13.93 18.00 -7.54
CA SER A 92 -14.48 19.24 -8.12
C SER A 92 -13.79 19.66 -9.41
N VAL A 93 -12.59 19.13 -9.65
CA VAL A 93 -11.75 19.38 -10.83
C VAL A 93 -11.50 18.04 -11.50
N SER A 94 -11.58 18.00 -12.83
CA SER A 94 -11.22 16.79 -13.58
C SER A 94 -9.72 16.56 -13.49
N VAL A 95 -9.30 15.29 -13.48
CA VAL A 95 -7.87 14.93 -13.58
C VAL A 95 -7.24 15.56 -14.83
N ASP A 96 -8.00 15.64 -15.93
CA ASP A 96 -7.54 16.27 -17.17
C ASP A 96 -7.32 17.79 -17.04
N GLU A 97 -8.13 18.48 -16.24
CA GLU A 97 -7.99 19.93 -16.00
C GLU A 97 -6.75 20.23 -15.16
N ASP A 98 -6.53 19.48 -14.07
CA ASP A 98 -5.35 19.59 -13.20
C ASP A 98 -4.04 19.32 -13.96
N LEU A 99 -4.05 18.30 -14.83
CA LEU A 99 -2.93 17.98 -15.73
C LEU A 99 -2.64 19.10 -16.74
N ASN A 100 -3.69 19.73 -17.29
CA ASN A 100 -3.53 20.81 -18.26
C ASN A 100 -3.01 22.10 -17.61
N ASP A 101 -3.48 22.42 -16.40
CA ASP A 101 -3.00 23.58 -15.64
C ASP A 101 -1.52 23.43 -15.28
N ALA A 102 -1.11 22.25 -14.79
CA ALA A 102 0.30 21.94 -14.53
C ALA A 102 1.15 22.00 -15.82
N ALA A 103 0.63 21.48 -16.94
CA ALA A 103 1.34 21.53 -18.22
C ALA A 103 1.51 22.96 -18.74
N LYS A 104 0.52 23.83 -18.49
CA LYS A 104 0.60 25.25 -18.84
C LYS A 104 1.64 25.97 -17.99
N GLU A 105 1.64 25.75 -16.67
CA GLU A 105 2.64 26.34 -15.76
C GLU A 105 4.07 26.01 -16.19
N VAL A 106 4.34 24.74 -16.53
CA VAL A 106 5.66 24.30 -17.00
C VAL A 106 6.05 24.95 -18.33
N LYS A 107 5.10 25.10 -19.26
CA LYS A 107 5.36 25.76 -20.55
C LYS A 107 5.65 27.25 -20.36
N ASP A 108 4.87 27.93 -19.53
CA ASP A 108 5.04 29.35 -19.25
C ASP A 108 6.40 29.59 -18.55
N GLU A 109 6.79 28.73 -17.60
CA GLU A 109 8.12 28.79 -16.96
C GLU A 109 9.26 28.53 -17.95
N MET A 110 9.10 27.53 -18.84
CA MET A 110 10.10 27.24 -19.87
C MET A 110 10.22 28.39 -20.87
N GLN A 111 9.09 28.98 -21.29
CA GLN A 111 9.08 30.12 -22.20
C GLN A 111 9.73 31.34 -21.55
N ALA A 112 9.42 31.65 -20.28
CA ALA A 112 10.08 32.74 -19.57
C ALA A 112 11.61 32.57 -19.46
N LYS A 113 12.08 31.32 -19.29
CA LYS A 113 13.52 30.99 -19.30
C LYS A 113 14.13 31.11 -20.70
N MET A 114 13.39 30.77 -21.75
CA MET A 114 13.84 30.87 -23.14
C MET A 114 13.88 32.32 -23.62
N ASP A 115 12.88 33.13 -23.27
CA ASP A 115 12.79 34.55 -23.66
C ASP A 115 13.98 35.36 -23.10
N GLY A 116 14.48 35.02 -21.90
CA GLY A 116 15.70 35.61 -21.35
C GLY A 116 17.01 35.11 -21.97
N LEU A 117 16.99 33.97 -22.66
CA LEU A 117 18.16 33.38 -23.32
C LEU A 117 18.28 33.78 -24.80
N LEU A 118 17.15 34.10 -25.45
CA LEU A 118 17.06 34.50 -26.85
C LEU A 118 17.22 36.02 -27.04
N ASP A 119 18.24 36.61 -26.41
CA ASP A 119 18.55 38.02 -26.62
C ASP A 119 19.07 38.22 -28.07
N PRO A 120 18.39 39.03 -28.91
CA PRO A 120 18.80 39.24 -30.30
C PRO A 120 20.24 39.76 -30.42
N GLU A 121 20.75 40.50 -29.44
CA GLU A 121 22.15 40.97 -29.44
C GLU A 121 23.16 39.83 -29.26
N LEU A 122 22.85 38.84 -28.41
CA LEU A 122 23.66 37.64 -28.23
C LEU A 122 23.55 36.70 -29.45
N LEU A 123 22.40 36.65 -30.13
CA LEU A 123 22.24 35.83 -31.34
C LEU A 123 22.99 36.43 -32.54
N GLN A 124 23.12 37.75 -32.61
CA GLN A 124 23.90 38.45 -33.65
C GLN A 124 25.40 38.14 -33.60
N GLN A 125 25.95 37.67 -32.47
CA GLN A 125 27.34 37.22 -32.39
C GLN A 125 27.57 35.92 -33.16
N TYR A 126 26.53 35.10 -33.32
CA TYR A 126 26.54 33.86 -34.09
C TYR A 126 25.96 34.02 -35.50
N ALA A 127 25.48 35.22 -35.85
CA ALA A 127 25.02 35.52 -37.21
C ALA A 127 26.19 35.42 -38.19
N ILE A 128 26.07 34.52 -39.16
CA ILE A 128 27.03 34.41 -40.26
C ILE A 128 26.78 35.60 -41.18
N ALA A 129 27.77 36.49 -41.32
CA ALA A 129 27.68 37.60 -42.24
C ALA A 129 27.57 37.05 -43.67
N ASP A 130 26.49 37.42 -44.37
CA ASP A 130 26.24 36.98 -45.73
C ASP A 130 27.20 37.69 -46.70
N LYS A 131 28.38 37.08 -46.86
CA LYS A 131 29.30 37.38 -47.96
C LYS A 131 29.08 36.28 -48.98
N GLU A 132 28.25 36.55 -49.98
CA GLU A 132 27.89 35.62 -51.06
C GLU A 132 29.12 34.95 -51.68
N VAL A 133 30.25 35.66 -51.80
CA VAL A 133 31.52 35.14 -52.35
C VAL A 133 32.13 34.01 -51.50
N ASP A 134 32.06 34.10 -50.17
CA ASP A 134 32.62 33.07 -49.28
C ASP A 134 31.74 31.82 -49.24
N PHE A 135 30.41 32.00 -49.33
CA PHE A 135 29.45 30.92 -49.49
C PHE A 135 29.59 30.23 -50.85
N GLU A 136 29.73 30.98 -51.94
CA GLU A 136 29.95 30.42 -53.28
C GLU A 136 31.27 29.65 -53.35
N ASN A 137 32.37 30.15 -52.78
CA ASN A 137 33.63 29.41 -52.72
C ASN A 137 33.53 28.13 -51.87
N ALA A 138 32.72 28.11 -50.81
CA ALA A 138 32.46 26.91 -50.02
C ALA A 138 31.54 25.90 -50.74
N LEU A 139 30.69 26.38 -51.66
CA LEU A 139 29.74 25.60 -52.46
C LEU A 139 30.27 25.22 -53.86
N GLN A 140 31.40 25.78 -54.31
CA GLN A 140 31.94 25.68 -55.69
C GLN A 140 32.29 24.25 -56.15
N ASN A 141 32.27 23.26 -55.26
CA ASN A 141 32.19 21.84 -55.66
C ASN A 141 30.71 21.42 -55.80
N GLY A 142 30.01 22.04 -56.75
CA GLY A 142 28.55 22.00 -56.93
C GLY A 142 27.91 20.61 -56.86
N GLY A 143 27.52 20.21 -55.65
CA GLY A 143 26.73 19.02 -55.39
C GLY A 143 25.93 19.22 -54.12
N LYS A 144 24.62 18.90 -54.18
CA LYS A 144 23.70 18.85 -53.03
C LYS A 144 24.43 18.40 -51.77
N ILE A 145 24.41 19.26 -50.75
CA ILE A 145 24.90 18.92 -49.41
C ILE A 145 24.10 17.68 -48.98
N SER A 146 24.77 16.53 -48.80
CA SER A 146 24.11 15.34 -48.23
C SER A 146 23.61 15.71 -46.83
N SER A 147 22.43 15.22 -46.46
CA SER A 147 21.78 15.49 -45.17
C SER A 147 22.69 15.06 -44.01
N GLY A 148 23.54 15.98 -43.52
CA GLY A 148 24.58 15.72 -42.51
C GLY A 148 25.98 16.29 -42.81
N GLY A 149 26.22 16.99 -43.92
CA GLY A 149 27.53 17.60 -44.23
C GLY A 149 27.84 18.85 -43.39
N LEU A 150 29.08 18.97 -42.92
CA LEU A 150 29.59 20.13 -42.15
C LEU A 150 30.33 21.09 -43.10
N ILE A 151 29.96 22.37 -43.10
CA ILE A 151 30.62 23.43 -43.87
C ILE A 151 31.17 24.47 -42.89
N SER A 152 32.45 24.81 -43.02
CA SER A 152 33.14 25.76 -42.14
C SER A 152 33.54 27.00 -42.93
N LEU A 153 33.01 28.16 -42.54
CA LEU A 153 33.37 29.46 -43.10
C LEU A 153 34.31 30.20 -42.14
N LYS A 154 35.30 30.90 -42.69
CA LYS A 154 36.26 31.67 -41.88
C LYS A 154 35.59 32.95 -41.41
N SER A 155 35.38 33.10 -40.10
CA SER A 155 34.85 34.34 -39.53
C SER A 155 35.88 35.47 -39.67
N SER A 156 35.41 36.69 -40.00
CA SER A 156 36.26 37.88 -40.25
C SER A 156 36.17 38.94 -39.14
N ARG A 157 35.56 38.61 -37.99
CA ARG A 157 35.49 39.51 -36.83
C ARG A 157 36.71 39.29 -35.92
N SER A 158 37.55 40.32 -35.78
CA SER A 158 38.62 40.37 -34.78
C SER A 158 38.01 40.42 -33.38
N GLY A 159 38.50 39.56 -32.48
CA GLY A 159 37.84 39.19 -31.22
C GLY A 159 37.43 40.34 -30.30
N LEU A 160 36.26 40.15 -29.68
CA LEU A 160 35.84 40.84 -28.47
C LEU A 160 35.51 39.79 -27.42
N GLU A 161 36.39 39.77 -26.42
CA GLU A 161 36.25 39.40 -25.01
C GLU A 161 35.59 38.07 -24.61
N LYS A 162 36.45 37.24 -24.00
CA LYS A 162 36.10 36.11 -23.14
C LYS A 162 35.20 36.59 -21.98
N HIS A 163 33.89 36.35 -22.06
CA HIS A 163 33.06 36.37 -20.86
C HIS A 163 33.00 34.97 -20.22
N GLU A 164 33.73 34.88 -19.11
CA GLU A 164 33.53 34.07 -17.91
C GLU A 164 33.06 32.61 -17.99
N LYS A 165 33.99 31.76 -17.55
CA LYS A 165 33.81 30.40 -17.04
C LYS A 165 32.55 30.24 -16.17
N GLN A 166 31.51 29.60 -16.70
CA GLN A 166 30.65 28.77 -15.86
C GLN A 166 31.34 27.41 -15.66
N LYS A 167 31.70 27.14 -14.39
CA LYS A 167 32.22 25.86 -13.91
C LYS A 167 31.12 24.81 -14.00
N GLU A 168 31.10 24.01 -15.06
CA GLU A 168 30.48 22.68 -15.00
C GLU A 168 31.52 21.69 -14.46
N SER A 169 31.39 21.40 -13.18
CA SER A 169 32.11 20.31 -12.53
C SER A 169 31.52 18.96 -12.96
N HIS A 170 31.98 18.42 -14.08
CA HIS A 170 31.90 16.99 -14.32
C HIS A 170 32.95 16.28 -13.44
N LYS A 171 32.54 15.87 -12.24
CA LYS A 171 33.27 14.85 -11.47
C LYS A 171 32.49 13.55 -11.52
N SER A 172 32.76 12.78 -12.57
CA SER A 172 32.48 11.36 -12.62
C SER A 172 33.28 10.64 -11.52
N GLY A 173 32.65 9.65 -10.90
CA GLY A 173 33.31 8.70 -10.00
C GLY A 173 33.06 8.91 -8.51
N LYS A 174 31.86 8.59 -8.02
CA LYS A 174 31.73 7.98 -6.68
C LYS A 174 30.48 7.12 -6.54
N LYS A 175 30.70 5.82 -6.70
CA LYS A 175 29.82 4.71 -6.32
C LYS A 175 29.31 4.94 -4.88
N ARG A 176 28.01 5.12 -4.70
CA ARG A 176 27.34 5.11 -3.39
C ARG A 176 26.17 4.12 -3.45
N ASN A 177 26.43 2.91 -3.00
CA ASN A 177 25.40 1.99 -2.52
C ASN A 177 24.75 2.61 -1.28
N LYS A 178 23.42 2.83 -1.30
CA LYS A 178 22.59 2.82 -0.08
C LYS A 178 21.09 2.79 -0.37
N GLU A 179 20.57 1.58 -0.57
CA GLU A 179 19.30 1.13 0.04
C GLU A 179 19.72 -0.01 0.98
N GLY A 180 19.20 -0.19 2.19
CA GLY A 180 17.81 -0.03 2.60
C GLY A 180 17.33 -1.38 3.10
N ASN A 181 17.68 -1.71 4.34
CA ASN A 181 16.92 -2.57 5.26
C ASN A 181 16.78 -4.08 4.96
N SER A 182 17.42 -4.95 5.77
CA SER A 182 16.76 -6.15 6.27
C SER A 182 17.34 -6.59 7.62
N SER A 183 16.41 -6.86 8.51
CA SER A 183 16.52 -7.15 9.92
C SER A 183 17.00 -8.58 10.23
N LYS A 184 17.76 -8.70 11.33
CA LYS A 184 17.79 -9.80 12.32
C LYS A 184 17.77 -11.25 11.80
N LEU A 185 18.84 -11.99 12.08
CA LEU A 185 18.83 -13.28 12.81
C LEU A 185 20.28 -13.82 12.90
N ASN A 186 20.92 -13.70 14.06
CA ASN A 186 22.11 -14.49 14.38
C ASN A 186 21.88 -15.27 15.67
N LYS A 187 21.66 -16.57 15.50
CA LYS A 187 21.59 -17.61 16.52
C LYS A 187 23.05 -17.98 16.90
N LYS A 188 23.53 -17.48 18.04
CA LYS A 188 24.69 -18.04 18.77
C LYS A 188 24.14 -18.63 20.09
N ARG A 189 24.09 -19.96 20.22
CA ARG A 189 25.11 -20.82 20.87
C ARG A 189 25.56 -20.23 22.22
N LYS A 190 25.01 -20.80 23.30
CA LYS A 190 25.47 -20.64 24.69
C LYS A 190 26.73 -21.48 24.92
N PRO A 191 27.65 -21.06 25.81
CA PRO A 191 28.39 -21.98 26.67
C PRO A 191 27.50 -22.56 27.78
#